data_AF-A0A2N6GMV3-F1
#
_entry.id   AF-A0A2N6GMV3-F1
#
_cell.length_a   1.000
_cell.length_b   1.000
_cell.length_c   1.000
_cell.angle_alpha   90.00
_cell.angle_beta   90.00
_cell.angle_gamma   90.00
#
_symmetry.space_group_name_H-M   'P 1'
#
loop_
_entity.id
_entity.type
_entity.pdbx_description
1 polymer ?
#
loop_
_entity_poly.entity_id
_entity_poly.type
_entity_poly.pdbx_seq_one_letter_code
_entity_poly.pdbx_strand_id
1 'polypeptide(L)'
;MGIVIIQIVLGIFAFFLFFSGMFNGLTAYLVMVAVASLVVTLGLSYYAGRESTQMGVKAALAFAAPGLLFALLSIGDAFAYGNLYPLLFWSAAGLVAVLAGLVGVGIARKQNPALPKAG
;
A
#
# COMPACT_ATOMS: atom_id res chain seq x y z
N MET A 1 10.57 -10.89 9.85
CA MET A 1 11.27 -9.92 8.97
C MET A 1 11.01 -10.16 7.48
N GLY A 2 11.03 -11.41 6.97
CA GLY A 2 10.85 -11.70 5.54
C GLY A 2 9.59 -11.11 4.89
N ILE A 3 8.41 -11.27 5.50
CA ILE A 3 7.13 -10.73 4.98
C ILE A 3 7.16 -9.20 4.79
N VAL A 4 7.81 -8.46 5.69
CA VAL A 4 7.89 -7.00 5.61
C VAL A 4 8.73 -6.58 4.41
N ILE A 5 9.87 -7.24 4.18
CA ILE A 5 10.74 -6.97 3.02
C ILE A 5 10.00 -7.28 1.72
N ILE A 6 9.28 -8.41 1.67
CA ILE A 6 8.46 -8.79 0.51
C ILE A 6 7.40 -7.70 0.22
N GLN A 7 6.73 -7.17 1.26
CA GLN A 7 5.76 -6.10 1.09
C GLN A 7 6.36 -4.80 0.57
N ILE A 8 7.57 -4.44 1.01
CA ILE A 8 8.28 -3.27 0.46
C ILE A 8 8.56 -3.47 -1.02
N VAL A 9 9.09 -4.64 -1.41
CA VAL A 9 9.41 -4.95 -2.81
C VAL A 9 8.16 -4.96 -3.69
N LEU A 10 7.08 -5.60 -3.21
CA LEU A 10 5.79 -5.63 -3.90
C LEU A 10 5.15 -4.24 -3.99
N GLY A 11 5.30 -3.43 -2.95
CA GLY A 11 4.90 -2.03 -2.96
C GLY A 11 5.67 -1.26 -4.04
N ILE A 12 7.00 -1.31 -4.04
CA ILE A 12 7.83 -0.63 -5.06
C ILE A 12 7.40 -1.05 -6.46
N PHE A 13 7.21 -2.35 -6.68
CA PHE A 13 6.77 -2.88 -7.97
C PHE A 13 5.38 -2.37 -8.37
N ALA A 14 4.39 -2.42 -7.47
CA ALA A 14 3.04 -1.91 -7.71
C ALA A 14 3.06 -0.41 -8.07
N PHE A 15 3.80 0.40 -7.32
CA PHE A 15 3.93 1.83 -7.57
C PHE A 15 4.66 2.12 -8.89
N PHE A 16 5.64 1.31 -9.27
CA PHE A 16 6.29 1.42 -10.58
C PHE A 16 5.33 1.10 -11.74
N LEU A 17 4.50 0.05 -11.61
CA LEU A 17 3.47 -0.26 -12.60
C LEU A 17 2.42 0.85 -12.70
N PHE A 18 2.04 1.47 -11.57
CA PHE A 18 1.18 2.65 -11.60
C PHE A 18 1.82 3.81 -12.36
N PHE A 19 3.09 4.11 -12.05
CA PHE A 19 3.83 5.17 -12.73
C PHE A 19 3.91 4.90 -14.24
N SER A 20 4.29 3.70 -14.67
CA SER A 20 4.38 3.35 -16.09
C SER A 20 3.02 3.39 -16.80
N GLY A 21 1.95 3.01 -16.12
CA GLY A 21 0.59 3.10 -16.64
C GLY A 21 0.13 4.54 -16.89
N MET A 22 0.58 5.48 -16.05
CA MET A 22 0.25 6.90 -16.21
C MET A 22 0.88 7.50 -17.47
N PHE A 23 2.11 7.12 -17.84
CA PHE A 23 2.76 7.58 -19.07
C PHE A 23 2.07 7.09 -20.34
N ASN A 24 1.51 5.89 -20.31
CA ASN A 24 0.89 5.27 -21.48
C ASN A 24 -0.59 5.68 -21.65
N GLY A 25 -1.18 6.42 -20.70
CA GLY A 25 -2.59 6.82 -20.74
C GLY A 25 -3.58 5.67 -20.70
N LEU A 26 -3.14 4.46 -20.31
CA LEU A 26 -3.95 3.25 -20.32
C LEU A 26 -4.75 3.12 -19.02
N THR A 27 -5.91 3.79 -18.96
CA THR A 27 -6.79 3.78 -17.77
C THR A 27 -7.17 2.37 -17.33
N ALA A 28 -7.47 1.46 -18.28
CA ALA A 28 -7.81 0.08 -17.94
C ALA A 28 -6.65 -0.68 -17.26
N TYR A 29 -5.41 -0.43 -17.70
CA TYR A 29 -4.22 -1.01 -17.10
C TYR A 29 -4.01 -0.49 -15.67
N LEU A 30 -4.16 0.82 -15.46
CA LEU A 30 -4.07 1.45 -14.13
C LEU A 30 -5.08 0.86 -13.15
N VAL A 31 -6.33 0.64 -13.60
CA VAL A 31 -7.37 0.01 -12.78
C VAL A 31 -6.99 -1.43 -12.42
N MET A 32 -6.47 -2.22 -13.38
CA MET A 32 -6.03 -3.58 -13.10
C MET A 32 -4.87 -3.63 -12.10
N VAL A 33 -3.87 -2.77 -12.25
CA VAL A 33 -2.74 -2.65 -11.30
C VAL A 33 -3.25 -2.24 -9.93
N ALA A 34 -4.20 -1.30 -9.85
CA ALA A 34 -4.83 -0.90 -8.59
C ALA A 34 -5.50 -2.06 -7.88
N VAL A 35 -6.39 -2.77 -8.57
CA VAL A 35 -7.13 -3.89 -8.00
C VAL A 35 -6.18 -5.01 -7.56
N ALA A 36 -5.23 -5.39 -8.42
CA ALA A 36 -4.24 -6.42 -8.09
C ALA A 36 -3.42 -6.06 -6.84
N SER A 37 -2.94 -4.81 -6.76
CA SER A 37 -2.17 -4.31 -5.62
C SER A 37 -2.99 -4.38 -4.32
N LEU A 38 -4.26 -3.98 -4.36
CA LEU A 38 -5.14 -4.04 -3.19
C LEU A 38 -5.40 -5.47 -2.73
N VAL A 39 -5.62 -6.40 -3.66
CA VAL A 39 -5.81 -7.83 -3.35
C VAL A 39 -4.56 -8.41 -2.69
N VAL A 40 -3.37 -8.10 -3.23
CA VAL A 40 -2.09 -8.55 -2.69
C VAL A 40 -1.86 -8.00 -1.28
N THR A 41 -2.03 -6.69 -1.07
CA THR A 41 -1.88 -6.07 0.25
C THR A 41 -2.85 -6.68 1.26
N LEU A 42 -4.12 -6.80 0.90
CA LEU A 42 -5.15 -7.36 1.77
C LEU A 42 -4.82 -8.81 2.16
N GLY A 43 -4.47 -9.65 1.18
CA GLY A 43 -4.16 -11.07 1.40
C GLY A 43 -2.92 -11.29 2.27
N LEU A 44 -1.83 -10.55 2.00
CA LEU A 44 -0.59 -10.66 2.75
C LEU A 44 -0.70 -10.06 4.15
N SER A 45 -1.40 -8.93 4.32
CA SER A 45 -1.67 -8.37 5.65
C SER A 45 -2.63 -9.24 6.47
N TYR A 46 -3.59 -9.91 5.82
CA TYR A 46 -4.41 -10.94 6.45
C TYR A 46 -3.56 -12.12 6.92
N TYR A 47 -2.70 -12.67 6.06
CA TYR A 47 -1.82 -13.80 6.40
C TYR A 47 -0.90 -13.45 7.58
N ALA A 48 -0.22 -12.30 7.50
CA ALA A 48 0.63 -11.81 8.58
C ALA A 48 -0.16 -11.49 9.86
N GLY A 49 -1.39 -11.00 9.72
CA GLY A 49 -2.31 -10.72 10.82
C GLY A 49 -2.78 -11.96 11.56
N ARG A 50 -2.80 -13.14 10.91
CA ARG A 50 -3.11 -14.42 11.58
C ARG A 50 -2.03 -14.87 12.55
N GLU A 51 -0.78 -14.49 12.29
CA GLU A 51 0.35 -14.78 13.16
C GLU A 51 0.52 -13.71 14.25
N SER A 52 0.37 -12.43 13.89
CA SER A 52 0.42 -11.31 14.83
C SER A 52 -0.25 -10.07 14.25
N THR A 53 -1.14 -9.44 15.02
CA THR A 53 -1.76 -8.16 14.66
C THR A 53 -0.71 -7.11 14.30
N GLN A 54 0.39 -7.03 15.06
CA GLN A 54 1.47 -6.08 14.80
C GLN A 54 2.21 -6.39 13.49
N MET A 55 2.40 -7.66 13.13
CA MET A 55 3.02 -8.03 11.86
C MET A 55 2.13 -7.69 10.67
N GLY A 56 0.82 -7.91 10.79
CA GLY A 56 -0.16 -7.50 9.77
C GLY A 56 -0.18 -5.99 9.52
N VAL A 57 -0.15 -5.18 10.59
CA VAL A 57 -0.09 -3.72 10.47
C VAL A 57 1.23 -3.27 9.85
N LYS A 58 2.36 -3.82 10.30
CA LYS A 58 3.68 -3.53 9.71
C LYS A 58 3.73 -3.90 8.22
N ALA A 59 3.13 -5.00 7.83
CA ALA A 59 3.03 -5.43 6.43
C ALA A 59 2.22 -4.43 5.58
N ALA A 60 1.10 -3.93 6.10
CA ALA A 60 0.28 -2.92 5.42
C ALA A 60 1.04 -1.60 5.21
N LEU A 61 1.72 -1.12 6.26
CA LEU A 61 2.54 0.09 6.20
C LEU A 61 3.74 -0.07 5.26
N ALA A 62 4.38 -1.23 5.27
CA ALA A 62 5.53 -1.54 4.43
C ALA A 62 5.18 -1.52 2.94
N PHE A 63 3.99 -2.01 2.57
CA PHE A 63 3.51 -1.94 1.19
C PHE A 63 3.20 -0.49 0.75
N ALA A 64 2.69 0.34 1.68
CA ALA A 64 2.34 1.73 1.39
C ALA A 64 3.55 2.70 1.44
N ALA A 65 4.65 2.32 2.09
CA ALA A 65 5.83 3.17 2.25
C ALA A 65 6.41 3.72 0.93
N PRO A 66 6.48 2.95 -0.17
CA PRO A 66 6.89 3.48 -1.47
C PRO A 66 5.99 4.62 -1.95
N GLY A 67 4.67 4.52 -1.75
CA GLY A 67 3.74 5.61 -2.09
C GLY A 67 4.00 6.89 -1.33
N LEU A 68 4.36 6.78 -0.06
CA LEU A 68 4.76 7.94 0.74
C LEU A 68 6.05 8.56 0.20
N LEU A 69 7.02 7.76 -0.24
CA LEU A 69 8.25 8.26 -0.86
C LEU A 69 7.93 9.01 -2.17
N PHE A 70 7.10 8.46 -3.04
CA PHE A 70 6.67 9.16 -4.26
C PHE A 70 5.91 10.45 -3.95
N ALA A 71 5.04 10.46 -2.93
CA ALA A 71 4.36 11.66 -2.47
C ALA A 71 5.37 12.73 -2.00
N LEU A 72 6.39 12.35 -1.22
CA LEU A 72 7.45 13.26 -0.77
C LEU A 72 8.24 13.84 -1.95
N LEU A 73 8.56 13.01 -2.95
CA LEU A 73 9.25 13.49 -4.17
C LEU A 73 8.40 14.50 -4.95
N SER A 74 7.07 14.33 -4.96
CA SER A 74 6.13 15.25 -5.58
C SER A 74 5.92 16.57 -4.84
N ILE A 75 6.45 16.74 -3.63
CA ILE A 75 6.45 18.03 -2.94
C ILE A 75 7.27 19.06 -3.72
N GLY A 76 8.35 18.63 -4.38
CA GLY A 76 9.14 19.50 -5.25
C GLY A 76 8.32 20.10 -6.38
N ASP A 77 7.48 19.28 -7.02
CA ASP A 77 6.59 19.73 -8.10
C ASP A 77 5.49 20.68 -7.59
N ALA A 78 4.99 20.44 -6.37
CA ALA A 78 4.04 21.32 -5.72
C ALA A 78 4.61 22.73 -5.47
N PHE A 79 5.86 22.82 -4.99
CA PHE A 79 6.51 24.11 -4.75
C PHE A 79 7.01 24.78 -6.03
N ALA A 80 7.55 24.03 -6.98
CA ALA A 80 8.14 24.59 -8.19
C ALA A 80 7.11 24.98 -9.26
N TYR A 81 6.03 24.20 -9.40
CA TYR A 81 5.06 24.35 -10.48
C TYR A 81 3.62 24.56 -9.99
N GLY A 82 3.38 24.62 -8.67
CA GLY A 82 2.03 24.71 -8.10
C GLY A 82 1.17 23.48 -8.36
N ASN A 83 1.77 22.38 -8.84
CA ASN A 83 1.04 21.19 -9.24
C ASN A 83 0.91 20.20 -8.07
N LEU A 84 -0.24 20.20 -7.41
CA LEU A 84 -0.53 19.31 -6.27
C LEU A 84 -1.01 17.91 -6.68
N TYR A 85 -1.32 17.68 -7.96
CA TYR A 85 -1.92 16.41 -8.39
C TYR A 85 -1.06 15.18 -8.08
N PRO A 86 0.26 15.17 -8.35
CA PRO A 86 1.09 14.00 -8.05
C PRO A 86 1.16 13.71 -6.55
N LEU A 87 1.32 14.77 -5.74
CA LEU A 87 1.34 14.68 -4.28
C LEU A 87 0.06 14.04 -3.72
N LEU A 88 -1.11 14.54 -4.16
CA LEU A 88 -2.41 14.03 -3.74
C LEU A 88 -2.65 12.59 -4.21
N PHE A 89 -2.28 12.28 -5.46
CA PHE A 89 -2.45 10.94 -6.02
C PHE A 89 -1.65 9.89 -5.24
N TRP A 90 -0.36 10.12 -5.01
CA TRP A 90 0.49 9.17 -4.29
C TRP A 90 0.11 9.03 -2.82
N SER A 91 -0.31 10.14 -2.18
CA SER A 91 -0.81 10.12 -0.81
C SER A 91 -2.11 9.31 -0.70
N ALA A 92 -3.04 9.51 -1.64
CA ALA A 92 -4.30 8.76 -1.69
C ALA A 92 -4.05 7.27 -1.96
N ALA A 93 -3.18 6.94 -2.92
CA ALA A 93 -2.82 5.55 -3.22
C ALA A 93 -2.21 4.84 -2.01
N GLY A 94 -1.29 5.52 -1.31
CA GLY A 94 -0.70 5.02 -0.07
C GLY A 94 -1.75 4.80 1.03
N LEU A 95 -2.64 5.77 1.25
CA LEU A 95 -3.72 5.68 2.24
C LEU A 95 -4.65 4.48 1.95
N VAL A 96 -5.09 4.33 0.70
CA VAL A 96 -5.99 3.23 0.31
C VAL A 96 -5.30 1.88 0.51
N ALA A 97 -4.01 1.77 0.20
CA ALA A 97 -3.24 0.55 0.45
C ALA A 97 -3.14 0.22 1.96
N VAL A 98 -2.88 1.21 2.81
CA VAL A 98 -2.90 1.03 4.27
C VAL A 98 -4.27 0.54 4.74
N LEU A 99 -5.34 1.20 4.30
CA LEU A 99 -6.70 0.84 4.68
C LEU A 99 -7.04 -0.60 4.25
N ALA A 100 -6.70 -0.99 3.02
CA ALA A 100 -6.90 -2.36 2.53
C ALA A 100 -6.13 -3.39 3.38
N GLY A 101 -4.89 -3.08 3.74
CA GLY A 101 -4.09 -3.93 4.63
C GLY A 101 -4.69 -4.03 6.03
N LEU A 102 -5.15 -2.93 6.61
CA LEU A 102 -5.83 -2.91 7.91
C LEU A 102 -7.15 -3.69 7.90
N VAL A 103 -7.91 -3.66 6.80
CA VAL A 103 -9.08 -4.53 6.62
C VAL A 103 -8.65 -6.00 6.65
N GLY A 104 -7.59 -6.37 5.93
CA GLY A 104 -7.02 -7.72 5.97
C GLY A 104 -6.68 -8.17 7.40
N VAL A 105 -6.02 -7.31 8.18
CA VAL A 105 -5.71 -7.57 9.60
C VAL A 105 -6.98 -7.71 10.44
N GLY A 106 -7.97 -6.85 10.23
CA GLY A 106 -9.27 -6.90 10.93
C GLY A 106 -10.01 -8.22 10.69
N ILE A 107 -9.99 -8.71 9.45
CA ILE A 107 -10.56 -10.01 9.08
C ILE A 107 -9.81 -11.15 9.80
N ALA A 108 -8.48 -11.12 9.78
CA ALA A 108 -7.65 -12.12 10.48
C ALA A 108 -7.94 -12.16 11.98
N ARG A 109 -8.05 -10.99 12.61
CA ARG A 109 -8.35 -10.86 14.04
C ARG A 109 -9.75 -11.37 14.40
N LYS A 110 -10.76 -11.11 13.56
CA LYS A 110 -12.12 -11.62 13.78
C LYS A 110 -12.15 -13.16 13.77
N GLN A 111 -11.28 -13.78 12.97
CA GLN A 111 -11.18 -15.24 12.88
C GLN A 111 -10.31 -15.85 14.00
N ASN A 112 -9.40 -15.08 14.60
CA ASN A 112 -8.54 -15.51 15.72
C ASN A 112 -8.55 -14.47 16.87
N PRO A 113 -9.60 -14.44 17.71
CA PRO A 113 -9.74 -13.43 18.78
C PRO A 113 -8.72 -13.58 19.93
N ALA A 114 -8.03 -14.73 20.02
CA ALA A 114 -6.97 -14.97 21.00
C ALA A 114 -5.64 -14.25 20.68
N LEU A 115 -5.52 -13.60 19.52
CA LEU A 115 -4.31 -12.88 19.13
C LEU A 115 -4.08 -11.65 20.03
N PRO A 116 -2.82 -11.39 20.45
CA PRO A 116 -2.48 -10.20 21.21
C PRO A 116 -2.96 -8.94 20.50
N LYS A 117 -3.63 -8.06 21.25
CA LYS A 117 -3.98 -6.72 20.77
C LYS A 117 -2.67 -6.00 20.44
N ALA A 118 -2.60 -5.35 19.27
CA ALA A 118 -1.45 -4.50 18.96
C ALA A 118 -1.37 -3.40 20.02
N GLY A 119 -0.42 -3.56 20.95
CA GLY A 119 0.05 -2.51 21.85
C GLY A 119 1.02 -1.60 21.11
#